data_AF-A0A9Q1C2A8-F1
#
_entry.id   AF-A0A9Q1C2A8-F1
#
_cell.length_a   1.000
_cell.length_b   1.000
_cell.length_c   1.000
_cell.angle_alpha   90.00
_cell.angle_beta   90.00
_cell.angle_gamma   90.00
#
_symmetry.space_group_name_H-M   'P 1'
#
loop_
_entity.id
_entity.type
_entity.pdbx_description
1 polymer ?
#
loop_
_entity_poly.entity_id
_entity_poly.type
_entity_poly.pdbx_seq_one_letter_code
_entity_poly.pdbx_strand_id
1 'polypeptide(L)'
;MRILRLLQQTTPPERPLFWFFENVVFMGHQDKMTISRFLECNPVLVDAKDVSPAHRARYFWGNLPGMDRPSAALVDSPLRLQDCLEPHCNRKAKFSKVRTITTRANSLKQGETSLPVEMDGKEDTLWCTELERLFGFPDHYTDVNNLSRGDRQKLLGQCWSVPVIHHLLAPLKDFYQCQ
;
A
#
# COMPACT_ATOMS: atom_id res chain seq x y z
N MET A 1 -19.28 -9.10 1.93
CA MET A 1 -19.65 -10.47 2.32
C MET A 1 -20.56 -11.17 1.33
N ARG A 2 -21.64 -10.52 0.84
CA ARG A 2 -22.60 -11.15 -0.09
C ARG A 2 -21.97 -11.80 -1.32
N ILE A 3 -21.07 -11.09 -2.01
CA ILE A 3 -20.42 -11.60 -3.23
C ILE A 3 -19.48 -12.76 -2.91
N LEU A 4 -18.70 -12.68 -1.82
CA LEU A 4 -17.82 -13.76 -1.38
C LEU A 4 -18.61 -15.06 -1.12
N ARG A 5 -19.73 -14.97 -0.39
CA ARG A 5 -20.61 -16.13 -0.13
C ARG A 5 -21.18 -16.72 -1.40
N LEU A 6 -21.59 -15.87 -2.34
CA LEU A 6 -22.07 -16.32 -3.65
C LEU A 6 -20.97 -17.09 -4.40
N LEU A 7 -19.75 -16.56 -4.44
CA LEU A 7 -18.61 -17.23 -5.08
C LEU A 7 -18.27 -18.56 -4.39
N GLN A 8 -18.30 -18.62 -3.07
CA GLN A 8 -18.07 -19.86 -2.31
C GLN A 8 -19.14 -20.93 -2.62
N GLN A 9 -20.40 -20.54 -2.82
CA GLN A 9 -21.49 -21.46 -3.13
C GLN A 9 -21.46 -21.96 -4.58
N THR A 10 -20.97 -21.14 -5.52
CA THR A 10 -20.96 -21.47 -6.95
C THR A 10 -19.63 -22.08 -7.41
N THR A 11 -18.56 -21.99 -6.62
CA THR A 11 -17.26 -22.57 -6.96
C THR A 11 -17.26 -24.07 -6.68
N PRO A 12 -16.89 -24.91 -7.67
CA PRO A 12 -16.76 -26.35 -7.46
C PRO A 12 -15.72 -26.67 -6.36
N PRO A 13 -15.93 -27.72 -5.53
CA PRO A 13 -15.02 -28.04 -4.42
C PRO A 13 -13.56 -28.27 -4.84
N GLU A 14 -13.34 -28.76 -6.05
CA GLU A 14 -12.00 -29.07 -6.58
C GLU A 14 -11.26 -27.84 -7.12
N ARG A 15 -11.94 -26.69 -7.21
CA ARG A 15 -11.34 -25.45 -7.70
C ARG A 15 -10.87 -24.60 -6.53
N PRO A 16 -9.57 -24.28 -6.41
CA PRO A 16 -9.09 -23.40 -5.36
C PRO A 16 -9.72 -22.00 -5.49
N LEU A 17 -10.30 -21.51 -4.39
CA LEU A 17 -10.85 -20.16 -4.27
C LEU A 17 -10.06 -19.37 -3.23
N PHE A 18 -9.27 -18.42 -3.71
CA PHE A 18 -8.54 -17.49 -2.86
C PHE A 18 -9.24 -16.14 -2.81
N TRP A 19 -9.25 -15.52 -1.62
CA TRP A 19 -9.79 -14.20 -1.40
C TRP A 19 -9.02 -13.50 -0.28
N PHE A 20 -9.02 -12.17 -0.34
CA PHE A 20 -8.62 -11.34 0.78
C PHE A 20 -9.45 -10.06 0.80
N PHE A 21 -9.49 -9.42 1.95
CA PHE A 21 -10.15 -8.15 2.21
C PHE A 21 -9.21 -7.27 3.04
N GLU A 22 -9.02 -6.03 2.63
CA GLU A 22 -8.12 -5.08 3.27
C GLU A 22 -8.93 -3.95 3.93
N ASN A 23 -8.47 -3.48 5.10
CA ASN A 23 -8.97 -2.25 5.68
C ASN A 23 -7.96 -1.57 6.61
N VAL A 24 -8.24 -0.30 6.96
CA VAL A 24 -7.41 0.51 7.86
C VAL A 24 -7.32 -0.08 9.28
N VAL A 25 -6.15 0.08 9.91
CA VAL A 25 -5.95 -0.31 11.31
C VAL A 25 -6.67 0.61 12.29
N PHE A 26 -6.81 1.89 11.92
CA PHE A 26 -7.49 2.89 12.72
C PHE A 26 -9.01 2.78 12.54
N MET A 27 -9.57 1.66 12.99
CA MET A 27 -11.00 1.38 13.00
C MET A 27 -11.46 1.00 14.40
N GLY A 28 -12.76 1.15 14.69
CA GLY A 28 -13.33 0.77 15.98
C GLY A 28 -13.14 -0.72 16.27
N HIS A 29 -12.90 -1.07 17.52
CA HIS A 29 -12.76 -2.48 17.94
C HIS A 29 -14.00 -3.31 17.54
N GLN A 30 -15.19 -2.74 17.72
CA GLN A 30 -16.45 -3.38 17.34
C GLN A 30 -16.56 -3.62 15.84
N ASP A 31 -16.09 -2.70 15.01
CA ASP A 31 -16.09 -2.86 13.54
C ASP A 31 -15.15 -3.99 13.14
N LYS A 32 -13.93 -4.01 13.71
CA LYS A 32 -12.96 -5.09 13.47
C LYS A 32 -13.54 -6.45 13.85
N MET A 33 -14.15 -6.56 15.03
CA MET A 33 -14.81 -7.80 15.48
C MET A 33 -15.95 -8.22 14.57
N THR A 34 -16.77 -7.25 14.15
CA THR A 34 -17.91 -7.50 13.26
C THR A 34 -17.43 -8.02 11.90
N ILE A 35 -16.45 -7.35 11.28
CA ILE A 35 -15.86 -7.81 10.02
C ILE A 35 -15.28 -9.22 10.16
N SER A 36 -14.51 -9.47 11.20
CA SER A 36 -13.89 -10.79 11.46
C SER A 36 -14.94 -11.88 11.64
N ARG A 37 -16.03 -11.59 12.36
CA ARG A 37 -17.17 -12.49 12.52
C ARG A 37 -17.84 -12.82 11.19
N PHE A 38 -18.01 -11.82 10.32
CA PHE A 38 -18.68 -12.01 9.02
C PHE A 38 -17.79 -12.68 7.96
N LEU A 39 -16.47 -12.52 8.08
CA LEU A 39 -15.47 -13.17 7.23
C LEU A 39 -15.01 -14.52 7.76
N GLU A 40 -15.41 -14.87 8.99
CA GLU A 40 -15.08 -16.12 9.67
C GLU A 40 -13.56 -16.34 9.82
N CYS A 41 -12.79 -15.25 9.87
CA CYS A 41 -11.36 -15.26 10.15
C CYS A 41 -10.90 -13.96 10.82
N ASN A 42 -9.74 -13.99 11.46
CA ASN A 42 -9.09 -12.80 12.02
C ASN A 42 -8.13 -12.17 11.00
N PRO A 43 -7.89 -10.85 11.07
CA PRO A 43 -6.96 -10.21 10.16
C PRO A 43 -5.50 -10.45 10.56
N VAL A 44 -4.63 -10.45 9.56
CA VAL A 44 -3.19 -10.22 9.70
C VAL A 44 -2.91 -8.72 9.61
N LEU A 45 -2.03 -8.22 10.49
CA LEU A 45 -1.54 -6.84 10.44
C LEU A 45 -0.28 -6.79 9.58
N VAL A 46 -0.30 -5.98 8.51
CA VAL A 46 0.88 -5.74 7.67
C VAL A 46 1.12 -4.24 7.58
N ASP A 47 2.34 -3.80 7.86
CA ASP A 47 2.76 -2.41 7.68
C ASP A 47 3.73 -2.31 6.50
N ALA A 48 3.38 -1.45 5.53
CA ALA A 48 4.23 -1.22 4.37
C ALA A 48 5.62 -0.70 4.74
N LYS A 49 5.81 -0.14 5.95
CA LYS A 49 7.13 0.33 6.40
C LYS A 49 8.19 -0.78 6.30
N ASP A 50 7.84 -2.06 6.38
CA ASP A 50 8.83 -3.14 6.35
C ASP A 50 9.34 -3.41 4.92
N VAL A 51 8.64 -2.92 3.90
CA VAL A 51 8.92 -3.14 2.47
C VAL A 51 8.92 -1.87 1.62
N SER A 52 8.66 -0.71 2.21
CA SER A 52 8.65 0.60 1.56
C SER A 52 9.06 1.72 2.52
N PRO A 53 9.31 2.94 2.03
CA PRO A 53 9.70 4.08 2.86
C PRO A 53 8.50 4.79 3.49
N ALA A 54 7.33 4.15 3.61
CA ALA A 54 6.12 4.77 4.14
C ALA A 54 5.44 3.91 5.20
N HIS A 55 4.98 4.54 6.27
CA HIS A 55 4.07 3.89 7.22
C HIS A 55 2.70 3.69 6.59
N ARG A 56 2.23 2.44 6.49
CA ARG A 56 0.88 2.12 6.02
C ARG A 56 0.43 0.77 6.60
N ALA A 57 0.21 0.76 7.91
CA ALA A 57 -0.37 -0.38 8.61
C ALA A 57 -1.82 -0.62 8.16
N ARG A 58 -2.12 -1.85 7.73
CA ARG A 58 -3.45 -2.31 7.28
C ARG A 58 -3.74 -3.72 7.81
N TYR A 59 -5.03 -3.98 8.01
CA TYR A 59 -5.54 -5.31 8.31
C TYR A 59 -5.91 -6.02 7.02
N PHE A 60 -5.48 -7.28 6.90
CA PHE A 60 -5.81 -8.16 5.80
C PHE A 60 -6.49 -9.42 6.34
N TRP A 61 -7.76 -9.61 5.99
CA TRP A 61 -8.47 -10.87 6.17
C TRP A 61 -8.37 -11.66 4.89
N GLY A 62 -8.37 -13.00 4.96
CA GLY A 62 -8.35 -13.81 3.77
C GLY A 62 -7.94 -15.24 4.04
N ASN A 63 -7.72 -15.96 2.96
CA ASN A 63 -7.24 -17.35 2.97
C ASN A 63 -6.04 -17.56 2.04
N LEU A 64 -5.29 -16.49 1.72
CA LEU A 64 -4.07 -16.63 0.94
C LEU A 64 -3.04 -17.46 1.74
N PRO A 65 -2.26 -18.34 1.08
CA PRO A 65 -1.23 -19.10 1.76
C PRO A 65 -0.18 -18.20 2.41
N GLY A 66 0.13 -18.44 3.68
CA GLY A 66 1.21 -17.75 4.40
C GLY A 66 1.05 -16.24 4.50
N MET A 67 -0.17 -15.72 4.72
CA MET A 67 -0.40 -14.28 4.93
C MET A 67 0.33 -13.71 6.14
N ASP A 68 0.55 -14.51 7.17
CA ASP A 68 1.20 -14.18 8.44
C ASP A 68 2.73 -14.28 8.39
N ARG A 69 3.29 -14.73 7.25
CA ARG A 69 4.74 -14.84 7.11
C ARG A 69 5.40 -13.45 7.12
N PRO A 70 6.63 -13.33 7.64
CA PRO A 70 7.34 -12.05 7.68
C PRO A 70 7.43 -11.41 6.29
N SER A 71 7.11 -10.12 6.21
CA SER A 71 7.29 -9.33 5.00
C SER A 71 8.78 -9.18 4.70
N ALA A 72 9.19 -9.52 3.49
CA ALA A 72 10.54 -9.28 3.00
C ALA A 72 10.51 -8.23 1.89
N ALA A 73 11.43 -7.28 1.94
CA ALA A 73 11.60 -6.32 0.86
C ALA A 73 12.00 -7.04 -0.43
N LEU A 74 11.44 -6.61 -1.56
CA LEU A 74 11.93 -7.07 -2.86
C LEU A 74 13.31 -6.46 -3.12
N VAL A 75 14.14 -7.15 -3.90
CA VAL A 75 15.53 -6.75 -4.20
C VAL A 75 15.61 -5.31 -4.72
N ASP A 76 14.60 -4.86 -5.47
CA ASP A 76 14.56 -3.53 -6.10
C ASP A 76 13.57 -2.56 -5.44
N SER A 77 13.00 -2.88 -4.27
CA SER A 77 12.07 -1.96 -3.59
C SER A 77 12.83 -0.88 -2.81
N PRO A 78 12.50 0.41 -2.98
CA PRO A 78 13.12 1.46 -2.21
C PRO A 78 12.74 1.33 -0.73
N LEU A 79 13.73 1.33 0.17
CA LEU A 79 13.50 1.27 1.62
C LEU A 79 13.69 2.61 2.33
N ARG A 80 14.31 3.58 1.64
CA ARG A 80 14.51 4.94 2.14
C ARG A 80 13.85 5.92 1.19
N LEU A 81 13.31 7.00 1.74
CA LEU A 81 12.62 8.04 0.98
C LEU A 81 13.52 8.63 -0.13
N GLN A 82 14.81 8.78 0.15
CA GLN A 82 15.78 9.29 -0.82
C GLN A 82 15.81 8.47 -2.11
N ASP A 83 15.59 7.15 -2.02
CA ASP A 83 15.61 6.24 -3.16
C ASP A 83 14.35 6.39 -4.04
N CYS A 84 13.33 7.14 -3.58
CA CYS A 84 12.13 7.47 -4.35
C CYS A 84 12.17 8.87 -5.01
N LEU A 85 13.10 9.74 -4.60
CA LEU A 85 13.14 11.12 -5.09
C LEU A 85 13.67 11.20 -6.53
N GLU A 86 13.31 12.25 -7.25
CA GLU A 86 13.81 12.42 -8.61
C GLU A 86 15.35 12.55 -8.65
N PRO A 87 16.04 11.73 -9.46
CA PRO A 87 17.47 11.84 -9.62
C PRO A 87 17.82 13.15 -10.33
N HIS A 88 18.99 13.71 -10.02
CA HIS A 88 19.54 14.93 -10.65
C HIS A 88 18.74 16.23 -10.46
N CYS A 89 17.70 16.24 -9.61
CA CYS A 89 16.94 17.46 -9.28
C CYS A 89 17.41 18.16 -7.98
N ASN A 90 18.57 17.80 -7.42
CA ASN A 90 19.08 18.30 -6.13
C ASN A 90 18.09 18.15 -4.95
N ARG A 91 17.23 17.13 -5.00
CA ARG A 91 16.23 16.83 -3.97
C ARG A 91 16.80 15.91 -2.90
N LYS A 92 16.73 16.33 -1.65
CA LYS A 92 17.23 15.60 -0.48
C LYS A 92 16.09 15.26 0.47
N ALA A 93 16.00 13.98 0.84
CA ALA A 93 15.04 13.50 1.83
C ALA A 93 15.47 13.96 3.23
N LYS A 94 14.56 14.63 3.95
CA LYS A 94 14.78 15.01 5.36
C LYS A 94 14.53 13.85 6.33
N PHE A 95 13.80 12.82 5.89
CA PHE A 95 13.42 11.66 6.69
C PHE A 95 13.75 10.39 5.92
N SER A 96 14.07 9.31 6.64
CA SER A 96 14.26 7.99 6.01
C SER A 96 12.93 7.38 5.56
N LYS A 97 11.87 7.58 6.34
CA LYS A 97 10.51 7.13 6.04
C LYS A 97 9.49 8.22 6.33
N VAL A 98 8.38 8.20 5.60
CA VAL A 98 7.28 9.15 5.77
C VAL A 98 6.11 8.53 6.53
N ARG A 99 5.33 9.39 7.20
CA ARG A 99 4.03 9.04 7.79
C ARG A 99 3.03 8.59 6.73
N THR A 100 1.91 8.02 7.18
CA THR A 100 0.85 7.54 6.29
C THR A 100 0.30 8.66 5.41
N ILE A 101 0.49 8.52 4.11
CA ILE A 101 -0.08 9.40 3.09
C ILE A 101 -1.53 9.00 2.85
N THR A 102 -2.39 10.01 2.86
CA THR A 102 -3.84 9.91 2.63
C THR A 102 -4.24 10.81 1.47
N THR A 103 -5.54 10.89 1.19
CA THR A 103 -6.09 11.78 0.17
C THR A 103 -5.95 13.26 0.48
N ARG A 104 -5.63 13.63 1.72
CA ARG A 104 -5.51 15.03 2.16
C ARG A 104 -4.08 15.53 1.97
N ALA A 105 -3.91 16.69 1.34
CA ALA A 105 -2.61 17.31 1.06
C ALA A 105 -1.71 17.43 2.31
N ASN A 106 -2.32 17.75 3.46
CA ASN A 106 -1.68 17.86 4.76
C ASN A 106 -1.03 16.55 5.25
N SER A 107 -1.41 15.38 4.72
CA SER A 107 -0.73 14.11 5.04
C SER A 107 0.67 13.98 4.42
N LEU A 108 1.04 14.85 3.49
CA LEU A 108 2.40 14.93 2.95
C LEU A 108 3.37 15.59 3.93
N LYS A 109 2.87 16.34 4.92
CA LYS A 109 3.68 16.95 5.98
C LYS A 109 4.11 15.89 7.00
N GLN A 110 5.30 16.08 7.56
CA GLN A 110 5.87 15.25 8.62
C GLN A 110 5.78 16.01 9.95
N GLY A 111 4.72 15.75 10.72
CA GLY A 111 4.41 16.54 11.92
C GLY A 111 3.50 17.73 11.59
N GLU A 112 3.60 18.80 12.36
CA GLU A 112 2.72 19.97 12.20
C GLU A 112 3.07 20.82 10.97
N THR A 113 4.36 20.98 10.66
CA THR A 113 4.81 21.97 9.67
C THR A 113 5.85 21.46 8.67
N SER A 114 6.74 20.53 9.03
CA SER A 114 7.87 20.14 8.17
C SER A 114 7.40 19.39 6.92
N LEU A 115 7.95 19.76 5.76
CA LEU A 115 7.85 18.94 4.54
C LEU A 115 8.95 17.85 4.52
N PRO A 116 8.76 16.77 3.74
CA PRO A 116 9.66 15.62 3.77
C PRO A 116 10.91 15.78 2.90
N VAL A 117 10.94 16.76 1.99
CA VAL A 117 12.03 16.97 1.02
C VAL A 117 12.58 18.39 1.17
N GLU A 118 13.87 18.54 0.92
CA GLU A 118 14.55 19.82 0.71
C GLU A 118 15.06 19.87 -0.74
N MET A 119 14.82 21.00 -1.41
CA MET A 119 15.32 21.29 -2.75
C MET A 119 15.90 22.70 -2.75
N ASP A 120 17.18 22.83 -3.10
CA ASP A 120 17.91 24.10 -3.14
C ASP A 120 17.79 24.93 -1.84
N GLY A 121 17.86 24.27 -0.69
CA GLY A 121 17.78 24.89 0.64
C GLY A 121 16.37 25.31 1.06
N LYS A 122 15.33 24.96 0.30
CA LYS A 122 13.92 25.19 0.65
C LYS A 122 13.19 23.88 0.86
N GLU A 123 12.27 23.89 1.81
CA GLU A 123 11.37 22.75 2.02
C GLU A 123 10.42 22.58 0.83
N ASP A 124 10.29 21.34 0.37
CA ASP A 124 9.37 20.96 -0.69
C ASP A 124 8.64 19.65 -0.35
N THR A 125 7.50 19.49 -1.00
CA THR A 125 6.61 18.34 -0.90
C THR A 125 6.98 17.27 -1.94
N LEU A 126 6.50 16.05 -1.74
CA LEU A 126 6.71 14.97 -2.72
C LEU A 126 5.98 15.28 -4.03
N TRP A 127 6.67 15.02 -5.13
CA TRP A 127 6.09 15.08 -6.47
C TRP A 127 5.26 13.81 -6.73
N CYS A 128 4.39 13.85 -7.75
CA CYS A 128 3.49 12.74 -8.04
C CYS A 128 4.24 11.45 -8.40
N THR A 129 5.32 11.57 -9.18
CA THR A 129 6.21 10.45 -9.56
C THR A 129 6.91 9.86 -8.33
N GLU A 130 7.39 10.71 -7.41
CA GLU A 130 7.98 10.26 -6.15
C GLU A 130 6.95 9.54 -5.26
N LEU A 131 5.69 9.98 -5.28
CA LEU A 131 4.59 9.27 -4.60
C LEU A 131 4.29 7.92 -5.25
N GLU A 132 4.29 7.83 -6.59
CA GLU A 132 4.13 6.57 -7.31
C GLU A 132 5.21 5.56 -6.89
N ARG A 133 6.49 5.96 -6.95
CA ARG A 133 7.62 5.13 -6.50
C ARG A 133 7.50 4.73 -5.03
N LEU A 134 7.10 5.65 -4.15
CA LEU A 134 6.90 5.39 -2.72
C LEU A 134 5.84 4.30 -2.47
N PHE A 135 4.77 4.27 -3.27
CA PHE A 135 3.73 3.24 -3.19
C PHE A 135 4.09 1.97 -3.97
N GLY A 136 5.20 1.99 -4.72
CA GLY A 136 5.70 0.88 -5.54
C GLY A 136 5.05 0.79 -6.93
N PHE A 137 4.43 1.88 -7.40
CA PHE A 137 3.96 1.98 -8.78
C PHE A 137 5.09 2.39 -9.72
N PRO A 138 5.01 2.01 -11.00
CA PRO A 138 5.87 2.57 -12.05
C PRO A 138 5.72 4.09 -12.15
N ASP A 139 6.76 4.75 -12.63
CA ASP A 139 6.73 6.17 -12.93
C ASP A 139 5.60 6.47 -13.93
N HIS A 140 4.88 7.57 -13.68
CA HIS A 140 3.76 8.05 -14.49
C HIS A 140 2.52 7.15 -14.49
N TYR A 141 2.40 6.19 -13.57
CA TYR A 141 1.23 5.30 -13.50
C TYR A 141 -0.11 6.04 -13.36
N THR A 142 -0.13 7.18 -12.68
CA THR A 142 -1.32 8.02 -12.51
C THR A 142 -1.36 9.24 -13.43
N ASP A 143 -0.44 9.32 -14.40
CA ASP A 143 -0.35 10.42 -15.36
C ASP A 143 -1.28 10.20 -16.55
N VAL A 144 -2.58 10.17 -16.25
CA VAL A 144 -3.65 9.88 -17.20
C VAL A 144 -4.74 10.94 -17.12
N ASN A 145 -5.51 11.12 -18.20
CA ASN A 145 -6.72 11.96 -18.23
C ASN A 145 -6.54 13.40 -17.70
N ASN A 146 -5.35 13.99 -17.84
CA ASN A 146 -5.04 15.33 -17.32
C ASN A 146 -5.39 15.53 -15.84
N LEU A 147 -5.21 14.48 -15.02
CA LEU A 147 -5.49 14.54 -13.59
C LEU A 147 -4.62 15.61 -12.92
N SER A 148 -5.25 16.44 -12.09
CA SER A 148 -4.53 17.41 -11.28
C SER A 148 -3.62 16.69 -10.27
N ARG A 149 -2.59 17.39 -9.77
CA ARG A 149 -1.74 16.88 -8.67
C ARG A 149 -2.56 16.40 -7.47
N GLY A 150 -3.62 17.13 -7.12
CA GLY A 150 -4.49 16.76 -6.01
C GLY A 150 -5.28 15.48 -6.28
N ASP A 151 -5.74 15.27 -7.52
CA ASP A 151 -6.50 14.07 -7.87
C ASP A 151 -5.62 12.83 -7.96
N ARG A 152 -4.40 12.97 -8.50
CA ARG A 152 -3.37 11.92 -8.44
C ARG A 152 -3.07 11.52 -6.99
N GLN A 153 -2.91 12.50 -6.09
CA GLN A 153 -2.75 12.22 -4.66
C GLN A 153 -3.97 11.51 -4.05
N LYS A 154 -5.21 11.88 -4.42
CA LYS A 154 -6.41 11.19 -3.90
C LYS A 154 -6.40 9.70 -4.27
N LEU A 155 -6.07 9.39 -5.52
CA LEU A 155 -5.96 8.01 -6.00
C LEU A 155 -4.87 7.24 -5.24
N LEU A 156 -3.65 7.79 -5.19
CA LEU A 156 -2.52 7.17 -4.49
C LEU A 156 -2.74 7.06 -2.97
N GLY A 157 -3.42 8.03 -2.36
CA GLY A 157 -3.75 7.98 -0.93
C GLY A 157 -4.65 6.80 -0.56
N GLN A 158 -5.53 6.37 -1.49
CA GLN A 158 -6.48 5.28 -1.31
C GLN A 158 -5.96 3.91 -1.78
N CYS A 159 -4.95 3.88 -2.66
CA CYS A 159 -4.44 2.64 -3.23
C CYS A 159 -3.77 1.70 -2.20
N TRP A 160 -3.47 0.47 -2.60
CA TRP A 160 -2.62 -0.41 -1.80
C TRP A 160 -1.14 -0.09 -2.00
N SER A 161 -0.31 -0.50 -1.03
CA SER A 161 1.13 -0.55 -1.27
C SER A 161 1.43 -1.76 -2.16
N VAL A 162 1.97 -1.51 -3.35
CA VAL A 162 2.31 -2.55 -4.33
C VAL A 162 3.21 -3.64 -3.74
N PRO A 163 4.32 -3.35 -3.02
CA PRO A 163 5.16 -4.40 -2.46
C PRO A 163 4.44 -5.26 -1.40
N VAL A 164 3.49 -4.69 -0.64
CA VAL A 164 2.65 -5.47 0.30
C VAL A 164 1.74 -6.42 -0.45
N ILE A 165 1.08 -5.97 -1.51
CA ILE A 165 0.20 -6.82 -2.31
C ILE A 165 1.00 -7.89 -3.06
N HIS A 166 2.18 -7.53 -3.59
CA HIS A 166 3.10 -8.49 -4.18
C HIS A 166 3.49 -9.58 -3.17
N HIS A 167 3.83 -9.20 -1.93
CA HIS A 167 4.07 -10.16 -0.85
C HIS A 167 2.86 -11.08 -0.66
N LEU A 168 1.67 -10.54 -0.43
CA LEU A 168 0.48 -11.36 -0.15
C LEU A 168 0.13 -12.32 -1.29
N LEU A 169 0.28 -11.90 -2.55
CA LEU A 169 -0.09 -12.69 -3.72
C LEU A 169 1.02 -13.61 -4.24
N ALA A 170 2.28 -13.45 -3.81
CA ALA A 170 3.40 -14.24 -4.30
C ALA A 170 3.19 -15.77 -4.29
N PRO A 171 2.58 -16.38 -3.26
CA PRO A 171 2.35 -17.83 -3.21
C PRO A 171 1.36 -18.34 -4.26
N LEU A 172 0.55 -17.46 -4.87
CA LEU A 172 -0.39 -17.86 -5.90
C LEU A 172 0.29 -18.36 -7.18
N LYS A 173 1.59 -18.08 -7.36
CA LYS A 173 2.39 -18.63 -8.46
C LYS A 173 2.43 -20.16 -8.48
N ASP A 174 2.28 -20.80 -7.32
CA ASP A 174 2.26 -22.26 -7.21
C ASP A 174 0.90 -22.88 -7.60
N PHE A 175 -0.14 -22.04 -7.76
CA PHE A 175 -1.52 -22.47 -8.03
C PHE A 175 -1.99 -22.10 -9.45
N TYR A 176 -1.32 -21.18 -10.13
CA TYR A 176 -1.72 -20.67 -11.44
C TYR A 176 -0.56 -20.66 -12.43
N GLN A 177 -0.87 -20.74 -13.73
CA GLN A 177 0.13 -20.67 -14.79
C GLN A 177 0.86 -19.33 -14.77
N CYS A 178 2.19 -19.38 -14.88
CA CYS A 178 3.05 -18.21 -15.04
C CYS A 178 3.45 -18.06 -16.51
N GLN A 179 3.49 -16.81 -16.99
CA GLN A 179 4.04 -16.43 -18.30
C GLN A 179 5.42 -15.80 -18.13
#